data_AF-A0A5C8B6V4-F1
#
_entry.id   AF-A0A5C8B6V4-F1
#
_cell.length_a   1.000
_cell.length_b   1.000
_cell.length_c   1.000
_cell.angle_alpha   90.00
_cell.angle_beta   90.00
_cell.angle_gamma   90.00
#
_symmetry.space_group_name_H-M   'P 1'
#
loop_
_entity.id
_entity.type
_entity.pdbx_description
1 polymer ?
#
loop_
_entity_poly.entity_id
_entity_poly.type
_entity_poly.pdbx_seq_one_letter_code
_entity_poly.pdbx_strand_id
1 'polypeptide(L)'
;MKPSHHPTWKRLSLIAIACAGCFSQLDASATSLLQAYQSALKNDPQYRAAQADNLYGKQSEALGFAGLLPQAQYSYSKSFNIGEQSQPFLGKMVTSDLDYQSVSSGLTIRQPVFALDSYARFKQGKAQTKQSDAQFDARAKD
;
A
#
# COMPACT_ATOMS: atom_id res chain seq x y z
N MET A 1 -33.37 48.80 -35.81
CA MET A 1 -33.63 47.68 -34.88
C MET A 1 -32.51 47.64 -33.86
N LYS A 2 -32.83 47.87 -32.59
CA LYS A 2 -31.90 47.87 -31.44
C LYS A 2 -31.96 46.49 -30.77
N PRO A 3 -30.83 45.99 -30.24
CA PRO A 3 -30.92 45.32 -28.96
C PRO A 3 -29.88 45.84 -27.95
N SER A 4 -30.31 45.80 -26.70
CA SER A 4 -29.76 46.44 -25.50
C SER A 4 -28.82 45.52 -24.71
N HIS A 5 -27.68 46.06 -24.26
CA HIS A 5 -26.82 45.46 -23.24
C HIS A 5 -27.43 45.65 -21.84
N HIS A 6 -27.47 44.58 -21.04
CA HIS A 6 -27.74 44.64 -19.60
C HIS A 6 -26.48 44.22 -18.82
N PRO A 7 -26.07 44.94 -17.75
CA PRO A 7 -24.82 44.70 -17.05
C PRO A 7 -24.96 43.62 -15.96
N THR A 8 -24.02 42.68 -15.93
CA THR A 8 -23.99 41.46 -15.10
C THR A 8 -23.35 41.64 -13.70
N TRP A 9 -23.24 42.88 -13.21
CA TRP A 9 -22.45 43.17 -12.00
C TRP A 9 -23.15 42.94 -10.65
N LYS A 10 -24.46 42.67 -10.63
CA LYS A 10 -25.20 42.43 -9.37
C LYS A 10 -25.07 41.00 -8.82
N ARG A 11 -24.45 40.07 -9.54
CA ARG A 11 -24.30 38.66 -9.11
C ARG A 11 -23.01 38.37 -8.35
N LEU A 12 -22.01 39.25 -8.42
CA LEU A 12 -20.72 39.09 -7.74
C LEU A 12 -20.74 39.62 -6.30
N SER A 13 -21.69 40.48 -5.92
CA SER A 13 -21.74 41.10 -4.59
C SER A 13 -22.39 40.24 -3.50
N LEU A 14 -23.00 39.10 -3.84
CA LEU A 14 -23.72 38.24 -2.89
C LEU A 14 -22.86 37.10 -2.30
N ILE A 15 -21.65 36.86 -2.81
CA ILE A 15 -20.77 35.78 -2.33
C ILE A 15 -19.83 36.29 -1.19
N ALA A 16 -19.61 37.59 -1.08
CA ALA A 16 -18.68 38.17 -0.09
C ALA A 16 -19.25 38.29 1.34
N ILE A 17 -20.57 38.15 1.53
CA ILE A 17 -21.22 38.33 2.85
C ILE A 17 -21.38 37.00 3.61
N ALA A 18 -21.25 35.85 2.93
CA ALA A 18 -21.38 34.53 3.57
C ALA A 18 -20.11 34.08 4.33
N CYS A 19 -18.94 34.67 4.07
CA CYS A 19 -17.68 34.28 4.71
C CYS A 19 -17.34 35.07 5.98
N ALA A 20 -18.11 36.10 6.35
CA ALA A 20 -17.82 36.94 7.52
C ALA A 20 -18.49 36.47 8.84
N GLY A 21 -19.29 35.40 8.80
CA GLY A 21 -20.13 34.96 9.93
C GLY A 21 -19.61 33.79 10.78
N CYS A 22 -18.49 33.15 10.43
CA CYS A 22 -18.04 31.92 11.10
C CYS A 22 -16.87 32.10 12.10
N PHE A 23 -16.53 33.33 12.51
CA PHE A 23 -15.38 33.57 13.40
C PHE A 23 -15.72 34.04 14.82
N SER A 24 -16.95 33.86 15.26
CA SER A 24 -17.36 34.14 16.65
C SER A 24 -17.51 32.83 17.41
N GLN A 25 -16.45 32.48 18.17
CA GLN A 25 -16.42 31.75 19.47
C GLN A 25 -15.21 30.81 19.55
N LEU A 26 -14.03 31.38 19.79
CA LEU A 26 -12.99 30.66 20.54
C LEU A 26 -13.16 31.06 22.01
N ASP A 27 -13.95 30.30 22.75
CA ASP A 27 -13.81 30.27 24.21
C ASP A 27 -12.45 29.64 24.52
N ALA A 28 -11.45 30.51 24.67
CA ALA A 28 -10.14 30.19 25.22
C ALA A 28 -10.30 29.85 26.71
N SER A 29 -11.00 28.77 26.99
CA SER A 29 -11.01 28.12 28.30
C SER A 29 -9.71 27.33 28.41
N ALA A 30 -8.90 27.71 29.39
CA ALA A 30 -7.66 27.06 29.75
C ALA A 30 -7.87 25.55 29.94
N THR A 31 -7.68 24.78 28.87
CA THR A 31 -7.34 23.36 29.03
C THR A 31 -6.02 23.39 29.79
N SER A 32 -6.03 22.94 31.05
CA SER A 32 -4.87 23.04 31.93
C SER A 32 -3.64 22.51 31.18
N LEU A 33 -2.48 23.15 31.33
CA LEU A 33 -1.23 22.70 30.71
C LEU A 33 -0.99 21.19 30.96
N LEU A 34 -1.48 20.70 32.10
CA LEU A 34 -1.48 19.30 32.51
C LEU A 34 -2.44 18.41 31.67
N GLN A 35 -3.62 18.91 31.29
CA GLN A 35 -4.55 18.21 30.40
C GLN A 35 -4.13 18.27 28.94
N ALA A 36 -3.49 19.37 28.49
CA ALA A 36 -2.79 19.45 27.20
C ALA A 36 -1.58 18.50 27.17
N TYR A 37 -0.82 18.42 28.26
CA TYR A 37 0.30 17.47 28.40
C TYR A 37 -0.18 16.02 28.45
N GLN A 38 -1.23 15.70 29.20
CA GLN A 38 -1.80 14.34 29.25
C GLN A 38 -2.42 13.93 27.90
N SER A 39 -3.02 14.86 27.17
CA SER A 39 -3.53 14.58 25.82
C SER A 39 -2.41 14.47 24.78
N ALA A 40 -1.32 15.22 24.92
CA ALA A 40 -0.11 15.08 24.10
C ALA A 40 0.61 13.76 24.39
N LEU A 41 0.72 13.35 25.66
CA LEU A 41 1.35 12.08 26.07
C LEU A 41 0.53 10.86 25.60
N LYS A 42 -0.80 10.92 25.70
CA LYS A 42 -1.70 9.89 25.16
C LYS A 42 -1.64 9.77 23.64
N ASN A 43 -1.19 10.81 22.94
CA ASN A 43 -1.10 10.87 21.50
C ASN A 43 0.35 11.03 21.00
N ASP A 44 1.36 10.66 21.80
CA ASP A 44 2.73 10.87 21.38
C ASP A 44 3.02 10.08 20.08
N PRO A 45 3.34 10.77 18.97
CA PRO A 45 3.74 10.10 17.74
C PRO A 45 4.98 9.21 17.94
N GLN A 46 5.86 9.51 18.90
CA GLN A 46 7.06 8.72 19.17
C GLN A 46 6.75 7.35 19.77
N TYR A 47 5.88 7.29 20.78
CA TYR A 47 5.46 6.01 21.36
C TYR A 47 4.70 5.16 20.33
N ARG A 48 3.80 5.77 19.55
CA ARG A 48 3.08 5.07 18.46
C ARG A 48 4.02 4.58 17.36
N ALA A 49 5.03 5.37 17.00
CA ALA A 49 6.07 4.95 16.06
C ALA A 49 6.88 3.76 16.63
N ALA A 50 7.33 3.83 17.88
CA ALA A 50 8.06 2.74 18.53
C ALA A 50 7.22 1.45 18.63
N GLN A 51 5.92 1.57 18.92
CA GLN A 51 5.00 0.44 18.92
C GLN A 51 4.85 -0.16 17.52
N ALA A 52 4.67 0.67 16.49
CA ALA A 52 4.58 0.21 15.11
C ALA A 52 5.88 -0.51 14.69
N ASP A 53 7.04 0.08 14.97
CA ASP A 53 8.36 -0.50 14.73
C ASP A 53 8.51 -1.88 15.39
N ASN A 54 8.05 -2.02 16.65
CA ASN A 54 8.06 -3.29 17.35
C ASN A 54 7.14 -4.34 16.67
N LEU A 55 5.94 -3.93 16.25
CA LEU A 55 5.01 -4.80 15.54
C LEU A 55 5.59 -5.26 14.19
N TYR A 56 6.25 -4.38 13.45
CA TYR A 56 7.00 -4.75 12.24
C TYR A 56 8.11 -5.75 12.56
N GLY A 57 8.90 -5.49 13.61
CA GLY A 57 9.96 -6.38 14.08
C GLY A 57 9.46 -7.79 14.42
N LYS A 58 8.29 -7.91 15.04
CA LYS A 58 7.64 -9.19 15.37
C LYS A 58 7.23 -10.01 14.14
N GLN A 59 6.93 -9.36 13.02
CA GLN A 59 6.61 -10.07 11.77
C GLN A 59 7.84 -10.76 11.16
N SER A 60 9.06 -10.36 11.52
CA SER A 60 10.30 -10.94 11.00
C SER A 60 10.43 -12.43 11.31
N GLU A 61 10.02 -12.88 12.51
CA GLU A 61 9.99 -14.30 12.84
C GLU A 61 8.98 -15.08 11.98
N ALA A 62 7.78 -14.52 11.79
CA ALA A 62 6.74 -15.14 10.96
C ALA A 62 7.16 -15.22 9.48
N LEU A 63 7.79 -14.17 8.95
CA LEU A 63 8.35 -14.15 7.59
C LEU A 63 9.51 -15.16 7.43
N GLY A 64 10.39 -15.26 8.44
CA GLY A 64 11.45 -16.26 8.46
C GLY A 64 10.90 -17.69 8.50
N PHE A 65 9.80 -17.91 9.24
CA PHE A 65 9.13 -19.20 9.31
C PHE A 65 8.43 -19.58 8.00
N ALA A 66 7.84 -18.61 7.29
CA ALA A 66 7.19 -18.86 6.00
C ALA A 66 8.13 -19.51 4.97
N GLY A 67 9.43 -19.22 5.04
CA GLY A 67 10.45 -19.84 4.18
C GLY A 67 10.73 -21.32 4.44
N LEU A 68 10.24 -21.87 5.57
CA LEU A 68 10.31 -23.31 5.89
C LEU A 68 9.07 -24.07 5.43
N LEU A 69 7.99 -23.37 5.14
CA LEU A 69 6.72 -23.97 4.73
C LEU A 69 6.72 -24.26 3.22
N PRO A 70 6.00 -25.29 2.77
CA PRO A 70 5.72 -25.49 1.35
C PRO A 70 5.01 -24.26 0.77
N GLN A 71 5.46 -23.82 -0.39
CA GLN A 71 4.88 -22.69 -1.11
C GLN A 71 4.02 -23.22 -2.26
N ALA A 72 2.79 -22.74 -2.37
CA ALA A 72 1.89 -23.07 -3.47
C ALA A 72 1.57 -21.80 -4.26
N GLN A 73 1.84 -21.82 -5.56
CA GLN A 73 1.57 -20.72 -6.48
C GLN A 73 0.61 -21.18 -7.56
N TYR A 74 -0.51 -20.45 -7.70
CA TYR A 74 -1.41 -20.58 -8.84
C TYR A 74 -1.16 -19.43 -9.81
N SER A 75 -1.11 -19.73 -11.10
CA SER A 75 -0.98 -18.74 -12.17
C SER A 75 -2.05 -18.99 -13.22
N TYR A 76 -2.66 -17.91 -13.70
CA TYR A 76 -3.60 -17.90 -14.80
C TYR A 76 -3.21 -16.77 -15.75
N SER A 77 -3.06 -17.07 -17.04
CA SER A 77 -2.80 -16.08 -18.07
C SER A 77 -3.68 -16.33 -19.28
N LYS A 78 -4.10 -15.23 -19.91
CA LYS A 78 -4.88 -15.23 -21.13
C LYS A 78 -4.27 -14.19 -22.07
N SER A 79 -3.89 -14.62 -23.25
CA SER A 79 -3.22 -13.81 -24.27
C SER A 79 -3.93 -14.00 -25.60
N PHE A 80 -4.15 -12.92 -26.32
CA PHE A 80 -4.63 -12.95 -27.69
C PHE A 80 -3.45 -12.67 -28.60
N ASN A 81 -3.15 -13.60 -29.49
CA ASN A 81 -2.10 -13.44 -30.49
C ASN A 81 -2.80 -13.22 -31.82
N ILE A 82 -2.48 -12.09 -32.44
CA ILE A 82 -2.94 -11.67 -33.76
C ILE A 82 -1.67 -11.48 -34.57
N GLY A 83 -1.55 -12.18 -35.68
CA GLY A 83 -0.37 -12.09 -36.53
C GLY A 83 -0.57 -12.82 -37.85
N GLU A 84 0.38 -12.65 -38.76
CA GLU A 84 0.38 -13.35 -40.04
C GLU A 84 1.47 -14.42 -40.03
N GLN A 85 1.11 -15.66 -40.37
CA GLN A 85 2.06 -16.73 -40.54
C GLN A 85 2.20 -17.05 -42.03
N SER A 86 3.37 -16.75 -42.60
CA SER A 86 3.71 -17.13 -43.97
C SER A 86 4.53 -18.41 -43.97
N GLN A 87 4.03 -19.47 -44.62
CA GLN A 87 4.71 -20.76 -44.72
C GLN A 87 4.84 -21.17 -46.20
N PRO A 88 5.99 -21.74 -46.62
CA PRO A 88 6.14 -22.25 -47.97
C PRO A 88 5.30 -23.52 -48.16
N PHE A 89 4.33 -23.49 -49.06
CA PHE A 89 3.56 -24.66 -49.49
C PHE A 89 3.74 -24.86 -51.00
N LEU A 90 4.30 -26.01 -51.40
CA LEU A 90 4.58 -26.36 -52.80
C LEU A 90 5.34 -25.25 -53.58
N GLY A 91 6.31 -24.60 -52.94
CA GLY A 91 7.15 -23.58 -53.58
C GLY A 91 6.48 -22.20 -53.75
N LYS A 92 5.29 -21.99 -53.18
CA LYS A 92 4.65 -20.66 -53.07
C LYS A 92 4.54 -20.26 -51.59
N MET A 93 4.75 -18.97 -51.30
CA MET A 93 4.46 -18.40 -49.99
C MET A 93 2.94 -18.33 -49.82
N VAL A 94 2.41 -19.02 -48.81
CA VAL A 94 1.01 -18.91 -48.41
C VAL A 94 0.99 -18.19 -47.06
N THR A 95 0.42 -16.98 -47.04
CA THR A 95 0.18 -16.21 -45.82
C THR A 95 -1.20 -16.55 -45.29
N SER A 96 -1.27 -16.95 -44.02
CA SER A 96 -2.52 -17.16 -43.29
C SER A 96 -2.56 -16.25 -42.08
N ASP A 97 -3.73 -15.67 -41.83
CA ASP A 97 -4.00 -14.97 -40.58
C ASP A 97 -3.96 -15.99 -39.43
N LEU A 98 -3.22 -15.66 -38.38
CA LEU A 98 -3.01 -16.47 -37.20
C LEU A 98 -3.56 -15.71 -35.99
N ASP A 99 -4.88 -15.81 -35.84
CA ASP A 99 -5.60 -15.27 -34.70
C ASP A 99 -5.92 -16.41 -33.73
N TYR A 100 -5.22 -16.45 -32.59
CA TYR A 100 -5.49 -17.46 -31.56
C TYR A 100 -5.44 -16.89 -30.16
N GLN A 101 -6.38 -17.36 -29.35
CA GLN A 101 -6.42 -17.12 -27.93
C GLN A 101 -5.56 -18.19 -27.23
N SER A 102 -4.49 -17.77 -26.58
CA SER A 102 -3.70 -18.61 -25.67
C SER A 102 -4.21 -18.44 -24.24
N VAL A 103 -4.58 -19.55 -23.59
CA VAL A 103 -4.94 -19.57 -22.17
C VAL A 103 -4.01 -20.55 -21.49
N SER A 104 -3.33 -20.12 -20.43
CA SER A 104 -2.52 -21.01 -19.62
C SER A 104 -2.91 -20.89 -18.16
N SER A 105 -3.05 -22.03 -17.49
CA SER A 105 -3.24 -22.11 -16.05
C SER A 105 -2.29 -23.14 -15.49
N GLY A 106 -1.77 -22.89 -14.30
CA GLY A 106 -0.78 -23.76 -13.66
C GLY A 106 -0.81 -23.63 -12.15
N LEU A 107 -0.66 -24.76 -11.47
CA LEU A 107 -0.45 -24.84 -10.03
C LEU A 107 0.93 -25.42 -9.77
N THR A 108 1.79 -24.67 -9.09
CA THR A 108 3.14 -25.09 -8.72
C THR A 108 3.25 -25.16 -7.20
N ILE A 109 3.59 -26.35 -6.67
CA ILE A 109 3.84 -26.55 -5.24
C ILE A 109 5.32 -26.86 -5.06
N ARG A 110 6.02 -26.11 -4.21
CA ARG A 110 7.43 -26.31 -3.85
C ARG A 110 7.56 -26.64 -2.37
N GLN A 111 8.05 -27.83 -2.07
CA GLN A 111 8.38 -28.26 -0.71
C GLN A 111 9.89 -28.49 -0.59
N PRO A 112 10.59 -27.75 0.28
CA PRO A 112 11.99 -28.06 0.57
C PRO A 112 12.06 -29.37 1.36
N VAL A 113 12.86 -30.34 0.89
CA VAL A 113 13.12 -31.60 1.62
C VAL A 113 14.25 -31.41 2.63
N PHE A 114 15.26 -30.61 2.28
CA PHE A 114 16.37 -30.25 3.15
C PHE A 114 16.92 -28.88 2.76
N ALA A 115 16.79 -27.87 3.63
CA ALA A 115 17.21 -26.49 3.35
C ALA A 115 17.79 -25.80 4.59
N LEU A 116 19.12 -25.80 4.72
CA LEU A 116 19.82 -25.11 5.81
C LEU A 116 19.71 -23.58 5.69
N ASP A 117 19.64 -23.04 4.48
CA ASP A 117 19.46 -21.60 4.24
C ASP A 117 18.14 -21.09 4.84
N SER A 118 17.02 -21.76 4.55
CA SER A 118 15.72 -21.41 5.11
C SER A 118 15.71 -21.46 6.65
N TYR A 119 16.42 -22.43 7.24
CA TYR A 119 16.55 -22.53 8.69
C TYR A 119 17.41 -21.40 9.30
N ALA A 120 18.48 -21.00 8.62
CA ALA A 120 19.28 -19.85 9.01
C ALA A 120 18.46 -18.54 8.96
N ARG A 121 17.64 -18.35 7.91
CA ARG A 121 16.72 -17.21 7.79
C ARG A 121 15.68 -17.17 8.90
N PHE A 122 15.13 -18.32 9.30
CA PHE A 122 14.23 -18.40 10.45
C PHE A 122 14.92 -17.93 11.75
N LYS A 123 16.15 -18.41 12.01
CA LYS A 123 16.95 -17.95 13.17
C LYS A 123 17.25 -16.46 13.12
N GLN A 124 17.56 -15.93 11.93
CA GLN A 124 17.80 -14.50 11.73
C GLN A 124 16.53 -13.69 12.04
N GLY A 125 15.36 -14.10 11.53
CA GLY A 125 14.08 -13.44 11.82
C GLY A 125 13.76 -13.42 13.31
N LYS A 126 14.00 -14.52 14.01
CA LYS A 126 13.85 -14.60 15.47
C LYS A 126 14.80 -13.66 16.22
N ALA A 127 16.04 -13.50 15.76
CA ALA A 127 16.98 -12.54 16.34
C ALA A 127 16.53 -11.08 16.09
N GLN A 128 16.00 -10.78 14.90
CA GLN A 128 15.44 -9.46 14.58
C GLN A 128 14.23 -9.11 15.46
N THR A 129 13.32 -10.05 15.69
CA THR A 129 12.20 -9.84 16.63
C THR A 129 12.69 -9.51 18.03
N LYS A 130 13.65 -10.28 18.57
CA LYS A 130 14.26 -9.99 19.88
C LYS A 130 14.95 -8.61 19.93
N GLN A 131 15.60 -8.22 18.84
CA GLN A 131 16.23 -6.91 18.73
C GLN A 131 15.17 -5.79 18.79
N SER A 132 14.06 -5.92 18.07
CA SER A 132 12.97 -4.95 18.09
C SER A 132 12.25 -4.88 19.44
N ASP A 133 12.13 -6.00 20.16
CA ASP A 133 11.62 -6.02 21.54
C ASP A 133 12.56 -5.24 22.47
N ALA A 134 13.87 -5.50 22.40
CA ALA A 134 14.85 -4.77 23.20
C ALA A 134 14.87 -3.25 22.86
N GLN A 135 14.71 -2.88 21.60
CA GLN A 135 14.63 -1.48 21.18
C GLN A 135 13.37 -0.78 21.69
N PHE A 136 12.23 -1.48 21.68
CA PHE A 136 10.99 -0.95 22.25
C PHE A 136 11.12 -0.74 23.76
N ASP A 137 11.67 -1.72 24.48
CA ASP A 137 11.91 -1.63 25.92
C ASP A 137 12.88 -0.50 26.28
N ALA A 138 13.88 -0.22 25.43
CA ALA A 138 14.78 0.91 25.62
C ALA A 138 14.05 2.25 25.47
N ARG A 139 13.29 2.43 24.39
CA ARG A 139 12.53 3.67 24.12
C ARG A 139 11.37 3.90 25.09
N ALA A 140 10.85 2.85 25.71
CA ALA A 140 9.80 2.95 26.72
C ALA A 140 10.33 3.33 28.12
N LYS A 141 11.64 3.26 28.34
CA LYS A 141 12.31 3.58 29.61
C LYS A 141 12.96 4.97 29.62
N ASP A 142 13.10 5.60 28.46
CA ASP A 142 13.52 6.99 28.29
C ASP A 142 12.34 7.96 28.54
#